data_AF-A0A1C5JC22-F1
#
_entry.id   AF-A0A1C5JC22-F1
#
_cell.length_a   1.000
_cell.length_b   1.000
_cell.length_c   1.000
_cell.angle_alpha   90.00
_cell.angle_beta   90.00
_cell.angle_gamma   90.00
#
_symmetry.space_group_name_H-M   'P 1'
#
loop_
_entity.id
_entity.type
_entity.pdbx_description
1 polymer ?
#
loop_
_entity_poly.entity_id
_entity_poly.type
_entity_poly.pdbx_seq_one_letter_code
_entity_poly.pdbx_strand_id
1 'polypeptide(L)'
;MLATRGPRAAILAAGAAFLLATSACGTTDKPEDTAAPQVRLYGTDGNMLNSFPGELKDRGNLVDGMKGTTPLTPLTEDFKERLRAVDPDLKDFLYAAEAYDAVVISALAAQLAGSTDPAAIARQIVGVTTNGQRCTEPKACLALARAGQDVEYRGPSLSRAGFTDVGEPATASYATMHFDNQKINDAKTEFVGAGDESGASTKLPPKPKKQQGGRTDRGDGSPLILGGLLPKTGDLALANPPLAAGAALAVREVNAAGGVLGEPMVWIDGDDGTSVAVAKATVASHIREKVHVIIGAGASGISAAVLPDVVAAGRILFSPSNTDSGLTRADDKGLYFRTAPPDSLQGRALADVMLRDGPDRIVVVARKDSYGEGLQETVRAELERAGIGADRVKLLTYEPPEDAQAAPVDFTGLAREIKAYGPEAVLVIGFAESAGLITALDEAGVPIRH
;
A
#
# COMPACT_ATOMS: atom_id res chain seq x y z
N MET A 1 -42.78 70.50 30.82
CA MET A 1 -44.03 69.75 30.58
C MET A 1 -43.61 68.34 30.16
N LEU A 2 -43.45 67.39 31.09
CA LEU A 2 -44.47 66.44 31.60
C LEU A 2 -45.09 65.64 30.43
N ALA A 3 -45.05 64.30 30.35
CA ALA A 3 -45.05 63.25 31.37
C ALA A 3 -44.50 61.93 30.73
N THR A 4 -43.49 61.26 31.28
CA THR A 4 -43.55 60.12 32.24
C THR A 4 -44.59 59.03 31.96
N ARG A 5 -44.12 57.77 31.84
CA ARG A 5 -44.59 56.65 32.68
C ARG A 5 -43.53 55.54 32.74
N GLY A 6 -43.13 55.22 33.97
CA GLY A 6 -42.14 54.23 34.34
C GLY A 6 -42.74 52.82 34.63
N PRO A 7 -41.95 51.95 35.27
CA PRO A 7 -41.96 50.49 35.09
C PRO A 7 -42.66 49.73 36.23
N ARG A 8 -42.78 48.40 36.08
CA ARG A 8 -43.03 47.47 37.20
C ARG A 8 -42.01 46.35 37.19
N ALA A 9 -41.16 46.37 38.23
CA ALA A 9 -40.38 45.24 38.69
C ALA A 9 -41.25 44.34 39.59
N ALA A 10 -40.91 43.06 39.65
CA ALA A 10 -41.22 42.20 40.79
C ALA A 10 -40.01 41.29 41.07
N ILE A 11 -39.53 41.38 42.30
CA ILE A 11 -38.47 40.62 42.96
C ILE A 11 -39.12 39.44 43.71
N LEU A 12 -38.49 38.27 43.73
CA LEU A 12 -38.51 37.26 44.82
C LEU A 12 -37.45 36.20 44.46
N ALA A 13 -36.26 36.16 45.08
CA ALA A 13 -35.90 35.69 46.42
C ALA A 13 -35.61 34.18 46.51
N ALA A 14 -34.51 33.89 47.20
CA ALA A 14 -33.75 32.65 47.35
C ALA A 14 -34.49 31.46 47.98
N GLY A 15 -33.92 30.26 47.79
CA GLY A 15 -34.19 29.08 48.62
C GLY A 15 -33.52 27.82 48.12
N ALA A 16 -32.25 27.62 48.49
CA ALA A 16 -31.59 26.31 48.38
C ALA A 16 -32.18 25.35 49.43
N ALA A 17 -32.57 24.15 49.02
CA ALA A 17 -32.90 23.05 49.92
C ALA A 17 -32.08 21.82 49.52
N PHE A 18 -31.08 21.54 50.36
CA PHE A 18 -30.38 20.26 50.47
C PHE A 18 -31.39 19.17 50.85
N LEU A 19 -31.46 18.08 50.08
CA LEU A 19 -32.13 16.85 50.50
C LEU A 19 -31.07 15.73 50.55
N LEU A 20 -30.56 15.52 51.76
CA LEU A 20 -29.93 14.28 52.19
C LEU A 20 -31.05 13.24 52.35
N ALA A 21 -31.05 12.21 51.50
CA ALA A 21 -31.83 10.99 51.73
C ALA A 21 -30.84 9.84 51.93
N THR A 22 -30.90 9.28 53.14
CA THR A 22 -30.12 8.18 53.66
C THR A 22 -30.44 6.85 52.98
N SER A 23 -29.39 6.03 52.87
CA SER A 23 -29.34 4.61 52.53
C SER A 23 -30.55 3.76 52.93
N ALA A 24 -31.04 2.96 51.98
CA ALA A 24 -31.66 1.66 52.27
C ALA A 24 -31.27 0.67 51.15
N CYS A 25 -30.77 -0.49 51.56
CA CYS A 25 -30.27 -1.57 50.72
C CYS A 25 -31.29 -2.03 49.66
N GLY A 26 -30.84 -2.04 48.41
CA GLY A 26 -31.49 -2.74 47.31
C GLY A 26 -30.41 -3.38 46.46
N THR A 27 -30.07 -4.63 46.77
CA THR A 27 -29.25 -5.49 45.92
C THR A 27 -30.04 -5.78 44.64
N THR A 28 -29.80 -4.99 43.61
CA THR A 28 -30.01 -5.42 42.24
C THR A 28 -28.64 -5.49 41.59
N ASP A 29 -27.98 -6.63 41.79
CA ASP A 29 -26.95 -7.11 40.88
C ASP A 29 -27.60 -7.16 39.50
N LYS A 30 -27.41 -6.10 38.71
CA LYS A 30 -27.41 -6.29 37.27
C LYS A 30 -26.22 -7.21 37.01
N PRO A 31 -26.40 -8.34 36.31
CA PRO A 31 -25.26 -9.01 35.74
C PRO A 31 -24.61 -7.97 34.82
N GLU A 32 -23.44 -7.44 35.20
CA GLU A 32 -22.47 -7.08 34.19
C GLU A 32 -22.31 -8.34 33.36
N ASP A 33 -22.67 -8.24 32.09
CA ASP A 33 -22.43 -9.29 31.13
C ASP A 33 -20.90 -9.41 31.03
N THR A 34 -20.33 -10.24 31.89
CA THR A 34 -18.90 -10.58 31.94
C THR A 34 -18.56 -11.50 30.76
N ALA A 35 -18.95 -11.11 29.55
CA ALA A 35 -18.40 -11.68 28.35
C ALA A 35 -16.90 -11.46 28.42
N ALA A 36 -16.11 -12.53 28.27
CA ALA A 36 -14.66 -12.40 28.20
C ALA A 36 -14.33 -11.36 27.11
N PRO A 37 -13.42 -10.41 27.38
CA PRO A 37 -13.08 -9.39 26.41
C PRO A 37 -12.61 -10.07 25.12
N GLN A 38 -13.34 -9.84 24.03
CA GLN A 38 -13.04 -10.43 22.74
C GLN A 38 -11.88 -9.69 22.07
N VAL A 39 -11.01 -10.43 21.39
CA VAL A 39 -9.83 -9.91 20.71
C VAL A 39 -10.23 -9.42 19.32
N ARG A 40 -9.96 -8.14 19.04
CA ARG A 40 -10.12 -7.58 17.69
C ARG A 40 -8.90 -7.92 16.83
N LEU A 41 -9.13 -8.36 15.60
CA LEU A 41 -8.06 -8.60 14.63
C LEU A 41 -7.85 -7.37 13.75
N TYR A 42 -6.59 -7.04 13.53
CA TYR A 42 -6.15 -6.01 12.60
C TYR A 42 -5.15 -6.58 11.59
N GLY A 43 -5.16 -6.04 10.38
CA GLY A 43 -4.29 -6.46 9.28
C GLY A 43 -3.70 -5.30 8.47
N THR A 44 -2.93 -5.67 7.48
CA THR A 44 -2.22 -4.79 6.54
C THR A 44 -2.52 -5.20 5.09
N ASP A 45 -1.93 -4.50 4.13
CA ASP A 45 -2.08 -4.74 2.70
C ASP A 45 -1.80 -6.20 2.28
N GLY A 46 -0.93 -6.89 3.01
CA GLY A 46 -0.63 -8.30 2.79
C GLY A 46 -1.77 -9.30 3.08
N ASN A 47 -2.75 -8.91 3.90
CA ASN A 47 -3.82 -9.80 4.34
C ASN A 47 -5.23 -9.15 4.32
N MET A 48 -5.35 -7.93 3.80
CA MET A 48 -6.61 -7.23 3.61
C MET A 48 -7.08 -7.30 2.14
N LEU A 49 -7.46 -8.51 1.70
CA LEU A 49 -7.86 -8.86 0.32
C LEU A 49 -9.08 -9.78 0.33
N ASN A 50 -9.98 -9.70 -0.66
CA ASN A 50 -11.12 -10.63 -0.77
C ASN A 50 -10.70 -12.08 -1.04
N SER A 51 -9.49 -12.29 -1.54
CA SER A 51 -8.88 -13.61 -1.71
C SER A 51 -8.33 -14.21 -0.40
N PHE A 52 -7.97 -13.38 0.59
CA PHE A 52 -7.34 -13.83 1.84
C PHE A 52 -8.17 -14.84 2.67
N PRO A 53 -9.51 -14.71 2.82
CA PRO A 53 -10.31 -15.71 3.53
C PRO A 53 -10.17 -17.14 2.98
N GLY A 54 -9.81 -17.29 1.70
CA GLY A 54 -9.55 -18.60 1.10
C GLY A 54 -8.37 -19.34 1.74
N GLU A 55 -7.38 -18.62 2.27
CA GLU A 55 -6.21 -19.19 2.96
C GLU A 55 -6.58 -19.85 4.30
N LEU A 56 -7.72 -19.46 4.88
CA LEU A 56 -8.29 -20.05 6.10
C LEU A 56 -9.14 -21.29 5.83
N LYS A 57 -9.26 -21.73 4.56
CA LYS A 57 -10.00 -22.92 4.14
C LYS A 57 -11.46 -22.91 4.65
N ASP A 58 -11.82 -23.86 5.49
CA ASP A 58 -13.16 -23.99 6.08
C ASP A 58 -13.42 -23.01 7.24
N ARG A 59 -12.40 -22.25 7.67
CA ARG A 59 -12.46 -21.25 8.74
C ARG A 59 -12.41 -19.80 8.25
N GLY A 60 -12.87 -19.56 7.02
CA GLY A 60 -12.90 -18.20 6.43
C GLY A 60 -13.66 -17.16 7.28
N ASN A 61 -14.61 -17.58 8.12
CA ASN A 61 -15.33 -16.70 9.04
C ASN A 61 -14.45 -16.12 10.17
N LEU A 62 -13.24 -16.63 10.37
CA LEU A 62 -12.35 -16.11 11.42
C LEU A 62 -11.91 -14.67 11.19
N VAL A 63 -11.99 -14.17 9.95
CA VAL A 63 -11.69 -12.76 9.65
C VAL A 63 -12.92 -11.87 9.71
N ASP A 64 -14.12 -12.39 9.94
CA ASP A 64 -15.28 -11.52 10.15
C ASP A 64 -14.97 -10.55 11.30
N GLY A 65 -15.25 -9.26 11.10
CA GLY A 65 -14.92 -8.20 12.05
C GLY A 65 -13.47 -7.69 12.01
N MET A 66 -12.56 -8.38 11.30
CA MET A 66 -11.17 -7.93 11.10
C MET A 66 -11.14 -6.63 10.30
N LYS A 67 -10.30 -5.70 10.75
CA LYS A 67 -10.07 -4.41 10.09
C LYS A 67 -8.63 -4.28 9.63
N GLY A 68 -8.33 -3.35 8.76
CA GLY A 68 -6.94 -3.11 8.41
C GLY A 68 -6.77 -1.97 7.43
N THR A 69 -5.53 -1.74 7.04
CA THR A 69 -5.20 -0.68 6.08
C THR A 69 -4.40 -1.20 4.91
N THR A 70 -4.65 -0.59 3.75
CA THR A 70 -3.98 -0.91 2.50
C THR A 70 -3.70 0.38 1.74
N PRO A 71 -2.50 0.58 1.13
CA PRO A 71 -2.31 1.63 0.14
C PRO A 71 -3.30 1.44 -1.01
N LEU A 72 -4.26 2.35 -1.12
CA LEU A 72 -5.28 2.28 -2.15
C LEU A 72 -5.89 3.67 -2.35
N THR A 73 -5.79 4.15 -3.58
CA THR A 73 -6.56 5.31 -4.04
C THR A 73 -7.95 4.86 -4.47
N PRO A 74 -9.02 5.64 -4.22
CA PRO A 74 -10.34 5.34 -4.77
C PRO A 74 -10.27 5.16 -6.29
N LEU A 75 -10.54 3.93 -6.75
CA LEU A 75 -10.51 3.62 -8.18
C LEU A 75 -11.88 3.85 -8.81
N THR A 76 -11.90 4.52 -9.95
CA THR A 76 -13.10 4.70 -10.77
C THR A 76 -13.59 3.35 -11.32
N GLU A 77 -14.90 3.20 -11.51
CA GLU A 77 -15.45 1.97 -12.12
C GLU A 77 -14.92 1.74 -13.55
N ASP A 78 -14.69 2.79 -14.36
CA ASP A 78 -14.05 2.66 -15.68
C ASP A 78 -12.69 1.95 -15.60
N PHE A 79 -11.84 2.37 -14.68
CA PHE A 79 -10.53 1.74 -14.49
C PHE A 79 -10.66 0.28 -14.03
N LYS A 80 -11.58 -0.02 -13.10
CA LYS A 80 -11.85 -1.40 -12.67
C LYS A 80 -12.37 -2.27 -13.81
N GLU A 81 -13.25 -1.74 -14.67
CA GLU A 81 -13.75 -2.45 -15.85
C GLU A 81 -12.65 -2.72 -16.87
N ARG A 82 -11.74 -1.76 -17.11
CA ARG A 82 -10.57 -1.94 -17.97
C ARG A 82 -9.60 -2.99 -17.43
N LEU A 83 -9.39 -3.04 -16.11
CA LEU A 83 -8.64 -4.12 -15.48
C LEU A 83 -9.33 -5.48 -15.67
N ARG A 84 -10.65 -5.55 -15.49
CA ARG A 84 -11.43 -6.79 -15.75
C ARG A 84 -11.46 -7.20 -17.22
N ALA A 85 -11.27 -6.27 -18.15
CA ALA A 85 -11.09 -6.60 -19.56
C ALA A 85 -9.73 -7.27 -19.84
N VAL A 86 -8.75 -7.10 -18.95
CA VAL A 86 -7.46 -7.82 -18.98
C VAL A 86 -7.58 -9.16 -18.26
N ASP A 87 -8.19 -9.16 -17.07
CA ASP A 87 -8.44 -10.36 -16.25
C ASP A 87 -9.91 -10.39 -15.77
N PRO A 88 -10.80 -11.14 -16.44
CA PRO A 88 -12.22 -11.22 -16.08
C PRO A 88 -12.50 -11.80 -14.69
N ASP A 89 -11.56 -12.54 -14.11
CA ASP A 89 -11.70 -13.19 -12.80
C ASP A 89 -11.18 -12.30 -11.66
N LEU A 90 -10.74 -11.07 -11.97
CA LEU A 90 -10.16 -10.15 -11.00
C LEU A 90 -11.17 -9.71 -9.93
N LYS A 91 -10.88 -10.08 -8.67
CA LYS A 91 -11.69 -9.79 -7.48
C LYS A 91 -11.17 -8.62 -6.65
N ASP A 92 -9.86 -8.48 -6.63
CA ASP A 92 -9.14 -7.48 -5.83
C ASP A 92 -8.43 -6.48 -6.75
N PHE A 93 -8.10 -5.30 -6.23
CA PHE A 93 -7.47 -4.21 -6.99
C PHE A 93 -6.18 -3.68 -6.36
N LEU A 94 -5.67 -4.39 -5.36
CA LEU A 94 -4.46 -4.02 -4.63
C LEU A 94 -3.29 -3.78 -5.59
N TYR A 95 -2.67 -2.59 -5.51
CA TYR A 95 -1.52 -2.18 -6.31
C TYR A 95 -1.71 -2.18 -7.84
N ALA A 96 -2.92 -2.40 -8.36
CA ALA A 96 -3.18 -2.39 -9.80
C ALA A 96 -2.93 -1.01 -10.43
N ALA A 97 -3.33 0.05 -9.72
CA ALA A 97 -3.12 1.43 -10.15
C ALA A 97 -1.63 1.81 -10.14
N GLU A 98 -0.91 1.36 -9.12
CA GLU A 98 0.50 1.59 -8.91
C GLU A 98 1.35 0.87 -9.97
N ALA A 99 1.00 -0.38 -10.31
CA ALA A 99 1.63 -1.12 -11.41
C ALA A 99 1.36 -0.49 -12.77
N TYR A 100 0.12 -0.04 -13.00
CA TYR A 100 -0.25 0.69 -14.20
C TYR A 100 0.58 1.98 -14.33
N ASP A 101 0.66 2.78 -13.27
CA ASP A 101 1.39 4.04 -13.27
C ASP A 101 2.90 3.85 -13.44
N ALA A 102 3.51 2.84 -12.81
CA ALA A 102 4.93 2.55 -12.97
C ALA A 102 5.29 2.26 -14.44
N VAL A 103 4.44 1.52 -15.15
CA VAL A 103 4.62 1.23 -16.58
C VAL A 103 4.41 2.49 -17.44
N VAL A 104 3.35 3.26 -17.21
CA VAL A 104 3.07 4.49 -17.98
C VAL A 104 4.18 5.53 -17.78
N ILE A 105 4.62 5.75 -16.54
CA ILE A 105 5.70 6.68 -16.21
C ILE A 105 7.00 6.26 -16.90
N SER A 106 7.34 4.97 -16.88
CA SER A 106 8.52 4.44 -17.57
C SER A 106 8.48 4.71 -19.08
N ALA A 107 7.32 4.52 -19.72
CA ALA A 107 7.11 4.79 -21.13
C ALA A 107 7.25 6.29 -21.47
N LEU A 108 6.64 7.17 -20.66
CA LEU A 108 6.73 8.62 -20.83
C LEU A 108 8.15 9.13 -20.61
N ALA A 109 8.84 8.63 -19.58
CA ALA A 109 10.22 8.99 -19.28
C ALA A 109 11.16 8.64 -20.45
N ALA A 110 11.02 7.45 -21.02
CA ALA A 110 11.79 7.04 -22.21
C ALA A 110 11.46 7.90 -23.44
N GLN A 111 10.18 8.24 -23.64
CA GLN A 111 9.75 9.11 -24.73
C GLN A 111 10.34 10.52 -24.61
N LEU A 112 10.31 11.14 -23.43
CA LEU A 112 10.88 12.46 -23.18
C LEU A 112 12.41 12.46 -23.26
N ALA A 113 13.06 11.38 -22.79
CA ALA A 113 14.50 11.21 -22.92
C ALA A 113 14.96 11.08 -24.39
N GLY A 114 14.05 10.67 -25.28
CA GLY A 114 14.38 10.30 -26.66
C GLY A 114 15.34 9.10 -26.71
N SER A 115 15.29 8.21 -25.72
CA SER A 115 16.25 7.12 -25.54
C SER A 115 15.68 6.02 -24.65
N THR A 116 16.19 4.79 -24.80
CA THR A 116 15.99 3.69 -23.85
C THR A 116 17.14 3.45 -22.91
N ASP A 117 18.19 4.27 -22.97
CA ASP A 117 19.26 4.23 -21.98
C ASP A 117 18.67 4.41 -20.57
N PRO A 118 18.81 3.43 -19.65
CA PRO A 118 18.17 3.50 -18.34
C PRO A 118 18.57 4.73 -17.54
N ALA A 119 19.83 5.20 -17.64
CA ALA A 119 20.26 6.41 -16.95
C ALA A 119 19.56 7.66 -17.51
N ALA A 120 19.30 7.72 -18.82
CA ALA A 120 18.51 8.80 -19.43
C ALA A 120 17.03 8.73 -19.04
N ILE A 121 16.43 7.53 -18.98
CA ILE A 121 15.06 7.32 -18.50
C ILE A 121 14.94 7.79 -17.05
N ALA A 122 15.83 7.34 -16.16
CA ALA A 122 15.78 7.61 -14.73
C ALA A 122 15.73 9.12 -14.42
N ARG A 123 16.54 9.92 -15.14
CA ARG A 123 16.56 11.38 -14.98
C ARG A 123 15.25 12.07 -15.36
N GLN A 124 14.36 11.40 -16.10
CA GLN A 124 13.05 11.92 -16.49
C GLN A 124 11.93 11.50 -15.53
N ILE A 125 12.06 10.38 -14.80
CA ILE A 125 10.94 9.76 -14.07
C ILE A 125 10.26 10.72 -13.09
N VAL A 126 11.01 11.46 -12.27
CA VAL A 126 10.43 12.43 -11.33
C VAL A 126 9.73 13.57 -12.09
N GLY A 127 10.36 14.07 -13.16
CA GLY A 127 9.81 15.13 -14.01
C GLY A 127 8.58 14.72 -14.80
N VAL A 128 8.37 13.45 -15.11
CA VAL A 128 7.11 12.96 -15.73
C VAL A 128 5.90 13.25 -14.85
N THR A 129 6.10 13.31 -13.54
CA THR A 129 5.02 13.50 -12.57
C THR A 129 4.94 14.95 -12.05
N THR A 130 5.80 15.85 -12.51
CA THR A 130 5.91 17.21 -11.95
C THR A 130 6.23 18.23 -13.06
N ASN A 131 6.04 19.53 -12.80
CA ASN A 131 6.66 20.59 -13.60
C ASN A 131 6.34 20.60 -15.13
N GLY A 132 5.16 20.13 -15.56
CA GLY A 132 4.80 20.01 -16.97
C GLY A 132 3.32 20.26 -17.27
N GLN A 133 2.91 20.01 -18.52
CA GLN A 133 1.50 20.10 -18.89
C GLN A 133 0.74 18.88 -18.36
N ARG A 134 -0.32 19.13 -17.57
CA ARG A 134 -1.13 18.07 -16.96
C ARG A 134 -1.80 17.17 -18.00
N CYS A 135 -1.69 15.87 -17.80
CA CYS A 135 -2.34 14.85 -18.62
C CYS A 135 -2.59 13.58 -17.79
N THR A 136 -3.60 12.78 -18.15
CA THR A 136 -4.04 11.62 -17.36
C THR A 136 -4.08 10.32 -18.17
N GLU A 137 -4.38 10.39 -19.46
CA GLU A 137 -4.45 9.22 -20.34
C GLU A 137 -3.13 8.99 -21.09
N PRO A 138 -2.64 7.74 -21.22
CA PRO A 138 -1.38 7.44 -21.91
C PRO A 138 -1.31 8.04 -23.31
N LYS A 139 -2.40 7.99 -24.08
CA LYS A 139 -2.46 8.53 -25.44
C LYS A 139 -2.23 10.04 -25.47
N ALA A 140 -2.88 10.79 -24.59
CA ALA A 140 -2.74 12.24 -24.52
C ALA A 140 -1.34 12.62 -24.02
N CYS A 141 -0.85 11.95 -22.97
CA CYS A 141 0.48 12.19 -22.43
C CYS A 141 1.60 11.90 -23.43
N LEU A 142 1.51 10.77 -24.15
CA LEU A 142 2.48 10.44 -25.19
C LEU A 142 2.45 11.45 -26.33
N ALA A 143 1.28 11.99 -26.70
CA ALA A 143 1.22 13.04 -27.73
C ALA A 143 2.01 14.30 -27.32
N LEU A 144 1.88 14.74 -26.07
CA LEU A 144 2.65 15.87 -25.52
C LEU A 144 4.15 15.54 -25.48
N ALA A 145 4.51 14.38 -24.94
CA ALA A 145 5.90 13.94 -24.84
C ALA A 145 6.59 13.86 -26.21
N ARG A 146 5.89 13.33 -27.23
CA ARG A 146 6.39 13.28 -28.62
C ARG A 146 6.56 14.67 -29.23
N ALA A 147 5.73 15.63 -28.84
CA ALA A 147 5.90 17.02 -29.24
C ALA A 147 7.10 17.70 -28.56
N GLY A 148 7.78 17.02 -27.63
CA GLY A 148 8.88 17.57 -26.83
C GLY A 148 8.40 18.53 -25.76
N GLN A 149 7.22 18.28 -25.19
CA GLN A 149 6.65 19.05 -24.09
C GLN A 149 6.77 18.26 -22.80
N ASP A 150 7.20 18.91 -21.73
CA ASP A 150 7.18 18.32 -20.39
C ASP A 150 5.74 18.02 -19.98
N VAL A 151 5.54 16.90 -19.29
CA VAL A 151 4.22 16.42 -18.86
C VAL A 151 4.15 16.38 -17.34
N GLU A 152 2.97 16.69 -16.80
CA GLU A 152 2.64 16.45 -15.40
C GLU A 152 1.61 15.33 -15.36
N TYR A 153 2.08 14.09 -15.49
CA TYR A 153 1.25 12.90 -15.49
C TYR A 153 0.54 12.73 -14.15
N ARG A 154 -0.79 12.53 -14.20
CA ARG A 154 -1.62 12.16 -13.06
C ARG A 154 -2.40 10.90 -13.40
N GLY A 155 -1.91 9.78 -12.91
CA GLY A 155 -2.51 8.47 -13.12
C GLY A 155 -3.46 8.06 -11.99
N PRO A 156 -4.00 6.83 -12.03
CA PRO A 156 -4.95 6.34 -11.04
C PRO A 156 -4.40 6.27 -9.60
N SER A 157 -3.09 6.03 -9.42
CA SER A 157 -2.46 6.02 -8.07
C SER A 157 -1.88 7.39 -7.69
N LEU A 158 -1.50 8.22 -8.67
CA LEU A 158 -0.91 9.56 -8.47
C LEU A 158 -1.89 10.68 -8.79
N SER A 159 -2.93 10.83 -7.97
CA SER A 159 -4.01 11.80 -8.22
C SER A 159 -3.77 13.19 -7.61
N ARG A 160 -3.14 13.26 -6.43
CA ARG A 160 -2.96 14.52 -5.67
C ARG A 160 -1.65 15.24 -6.00
N ALA A 161 -0.52 14.57 -5.79
CA ALA A 161 0.81 15.09 -6.05
C ALA A 161 1.66 14.15 -6.91
N GLY A 162 2.79 14.65 -7.41
CA GLY A 162 3.80 13.85 -8.10
C GLY A 162 4.77 13.18 -7.13
N PHE A 163 5.92 12.77 -7.68
CA PHE A 163 7.00 12.19 -6.89
C PHE A 163 7.79 13.24 -6.12
N THR A 164 8.33 12.82 -4.99
CA THR A 164 9.39 13.49 -4.25
C THR A 164 10.70 13.45 -5.07
N ASP A 165 11.73 14.15 -4.57
CA ASP A 165 13.06 14.16 -5.17
C ASP A 165 13.73 12.78 -5.26
N VAL A 166 13.31 11.82 -4.44
CA VAL A 166 13.88 10.46 -4.37
C VAL A 166 13.08 9.43 -5.15
N GLY A 167 12.02 9.84 -5.87
CA GLY A 167 11.32 8.95 -6.80
C GLY A 167 10.19 8.10 -6.20
N GLU A 168 9.53 8.60 -5.16
CA GLU A 168 8.35 7.98 -4.54
C GLU A 168 7.20 8.99 -4.39
N PRO A 169 5.94 8.59 -4.17
CA PRO A 169 4.81 9.51 -4.07
C PRO A 169 4.95 10.48 -2.89
N ALA A 170 4.74 11.78 -3.13
CA ALA A 170 4.72 12.79 -2.05
C ALA A 170 3.45 12.73 -1.19
N THR A 171 2.38 12.15 -1.74
CA THR A 171 1.09 11.95 -1.08
C THR A 171 0.60 10.54 -1.31
N ALA A 172 -0.17 10.02 -0.38
CA ALA A 172 -0.75 8.69 -0.43
C ALA A 172 -2.25 8.74 -0.11
N SER A 173 -2.93 7.64 -0.43
CA SER A 173 -4.28 7.32 0.04
C SER A 173 -4.24 5.92 0.63
N TYR A 174 -4.85 5.75 1.80
CA TYR A 174 -4.99 4.47 2.47
C TYR A 174 -6.46 4.13 2.63
N ALA A 175 -6.86 2.95 2.17
CA ALA A 175 -8.17 2.39 2.47
C ALA A 175 -8.13 1.74 3.86
N THR A 176 -9.05 2.13 4.73
CA THR A 176 -9.42 1.38 5.93
C THR A 176 -10.51 0.40 5.55
N MET A 177 -10.23 -0.89 5.64
CA MET A 177 -11.10 -1.94 5.14
C MET A 177 -11.60 -2.83 6.28
N HIS A 178 -12.76 -3.44 6.07
CA HIS A 178 -13.46 -4.26 7.05
C HIS A 178 -13.92 -5.55 6.38
N PHE A 179 -13.63 -6.69 6.99
CA PHE A 179 -14.24 -7.95 6.59
C PHE A 179 -15.62 -8.10 7.23
N ASP A 180 -16.63 -8.38 6.41
CA ASP A 180 -17.96 -8.82 6.81
C ASP A 180 -18.39 -10.01 5.95
N ASN A 181 -18.79 -11.11 6.56
CA ASN A 181 -19.18 -12.34 5.87
C ASN A 181 -18.13 -12.81 4.86
N GLN A 182 -16.87 -12.86 5.31
CA GLN A 182 -15.70 -13.35 4.58
C GLN A 182 -15.37 -12.53 3.32
N LYS A 183 -15.79 -11.25 3.28
CA LYS A 183 -15.52 -10.33 2.18
C LYS A 183 -15.23 -8.93 2.71
N ILE A 184 -14.42 -8.17 1.96
CA ILE A 184 -14.26 -6.75 2.24
C ILE A 184 -15.58 -6.04 1.95
N ASN A 185 -16.05 -5.28 2.93
CA ASN A 185 -17.25 -4.47 2.77
C ASN A 185 -16.88 -3.09 2.21
N ASP A 186 -17.05 -2.92 0.90
CA ASP A 186 -16.80 -1.66 0.21
C ASP A 186 -17.61 -0.49 0.81
N ALA A 187 -18.82 -0.73 1.33
CA ALA A 187 -19.65 0.31 1.94
C ALA A 187 -19.13 0.80 3.30
N LYS A 188 -18.24 0.03 3.94
CA LYS A 188 -17.51 0.42 5.17
C LYS A 188 -16.10 0.92 4.88
N THR A 189 -15.66 0.90 3.62
CA THR A 189 -14.30 1.31 3.28
C THR A 189 -14.17 2.83 3.36
N GLU A 190 -13.27 3.30 4.21
CA GLU A 190 -12.93 4.72 4.35
C GLU A 190 -11.57 4.99 3.73
N PHE A 191 -11.40 6.14 3.06
CA PHE A 191 -10.12 6.55 2.49
C PHE A 191 -9.50 7.69 3.30
N VAL A 192 -8.25 7.50 3.70
CA VAL A 192 -7.48 8.49 4.45
C VAL A 192 -6.31 8.96 3.59
N GLY A 193 -6.26 10.25 3.30
CA GLY A 193 -5.10 10.85 2.64
C GLY A 193 -3.93 11.01 3.62
N ALA A 194 -2.72 10.75 3.14
CA ALA A 194 -1.47 11.01 3.86
C ALA A 194 -0.46 11.76 2.97
N GLY A 195 0.60 12.25 3.59
CA GLY A 195 1.64 13.03 2.93
C GLY A 195 1.24 14.49 2.66
N ASP A 196 2.17 15.23 2.05
CA ASP A 196 2.07 16.67 1.83
C ASP A 196 2.41 16.98 0.35
N GLU A 197 1.53 17.72 -0.31
CA GLU A 197 1.72 18.11 -1.72
C GLU A 197 2.96 18.99 -1.92
N SER A 198 3.37 19.74 -0.89
CA SER A 198 4.62 20.51 -0.90
C SER A 198 5.88 19.62 -0.88
N GLY A 199 5.74 18.32 -0.57
CA GLY A 199 6.81 17.34 -0.68
C GLY A 199 7.12 16.90 -2.11
N ALA A 200 6.27 17.26 -3.08
CA ALA A 200 6.53 16.95 -4.48
C ALA A 200 7.75 17.71 -5.01
N SER A 201 8.51 17.06 -5.90
CA SER A 201 9.72 17.64 -6.47
C SER A 201 9.43 18.89 -7.29
N THR A 202 10.23 19.91 -7.06
CA THR A 202 10.27 21.15 -7.88
C THR A 202 11.47 21.17 -8.82
N LYS A 203 12.26 20.09 -8.87
CA LYS A 203 13.43 19.99 -9.76
C LYS A 203 12.97 19.83 -11.19
N LEU A 204 13.52 20.67 -12.07
CA LEU A 204 13.26 20.58 -13.49
C LEU A 204 13.96 19.34 -14.08
N PRO A 205 13.25 18.52 -14.88
CA PRO A 205 13.88 17.42 -15.60
C PRO A 205 14.83 17.93 -16.70
N PRO A 206 15.68 17.05 -17.25
CA PRO A 206 16.41 17.35 -18.47
C PRO A 206 15.45 17.71 -19.60
N LYS A 207 15.84 18.68 -20.45
CA LYS A 207 15.00 19.16 -21.55
C LYS A 207 14.51 17.98 -22.43
N PRO A 208 13.20 17.88 -22.70
CA PRO A 208 12.64 16.79 -23.47
C PRO A 208 13.08 16.83 -24.92
N LYS A 209 13.23 15.64 -25.52
CA LYS A 209 13.54 15.48 -26.94
C LYS A 209 12.26 15.26 -27.73
N LYS A 210 11.99 16.18 -28.66
CA LYS A 210 10.89 16.04 -29.62
C LYS A 210 11.14 14.84 -30.52
N GLN A 211 10.09 14.05 -30.75
CA GLN A 211 10.14 12.94 -31.69
C GLN A 211 10.25 13.47 -33.13
N GLN A 212 11.18 12.95 -33.93
CA GLN A 212 11.29 13.28 -35.36
C GLN A 212 10.34 12.38 -36.18
N GLY A 213 9.79 12.90 -37.28
CA GLY A 213 8.76 12.20 -38.04
C GLY A 213 9.32 11.05 -38.89
N GLY A 214 8.82 9.82 -38.67
CA GLY A 214 8.74 8.75 -39.69
C GLY A 214 9.75 7.59 -39.63
N ARG A 215 10.65 7.54 -38.65
CA ARG A 215 11.53 6.38 -38.36
C ARG A 215 11.65 6.17 -36.86
N THR A 216 12.19 5.03 -36.45
CA THR A 216 12.70 4.85 -35.09
C THR A 216 13.65 6.00 -34.76
N ASP A 217 13.34 6.77 -33.72
CA ASP A 217 14.20 7.89 -33.29
C ASP A 217 15.49 7.42 -32.61
N ARG A 218 15.69 6.10 -32.54
CA ARG A 218 16.92 5.44 -32.10
C ARG A 218 17.77 5.04 -33.28
N GLY A 219 19.08 5.20 -33.15
CA GLY A 219 20.05 4.73 -34.13
C GLY A 219 20.08 3.19 -34.30
N ASP A 220 19.55 2.42 -33.34
CA ASP A 220 19.55 0.94 -33.35
C ASP A 220 18.17 0.30 -33.61
N GLY A 221 17.08 1.09 -33.55
CA GLY A 221 15.71 0.63 -33.79
C GLY A 221 15.14 -0.39 -32.78
N SER A 222 15.76 -0.56 -31.60
CA SER A 222 15.24 -1.49 -30.58
C SER A 222 13.93 -0.97 -29.96
N PRO A 223 13.06 -1.82 -29.37
CA PRO A 223 11.90 -1.38 -28.57
C PRO A 223 12.29 -1.03 -27.12
N LEU A 224 11.41 -0.33 -26.38
CA LEU A 224 11.57 -0.22 -24.93
C LEU A 224 11.18 -1.58 -24.33
N ILE A 225 12.10 -2.19 -23.60
CA ILE A 225 11.89 -3.48 -22.93
C ILE A 225 11.72 -3.24 -21.44
N LEU A 226 10.53 -3.53 -20.92
CA LEU A 226 10.24 -3.62 -19.49
C LEU A 226 10.26 -5.10 -19.05
N GLY A 227 10.76 -5.37 -17.86
CA GLY A 227 10.75 -6.69 -17.25
C GLY A 227 9.83 -6.72 -16.03
N GLY A 228 8.97 -7.72 -15.91
CA GLY A 228 8.19 -7.96 -14.70
C GLY A 228 9.02 -8.66 -13.62
N LEU A 229 8.89 -8.23 -12.38
CA LEU A 229 9.41 -8.91 -11.20
C LEU A 229 8.30 -8.90 -10.15
N LEU A 230 7.17 -9.50 -10.50
CA LEU A 230 5.94 -9.48 -9.70
C LEU A 230 5.84 -10.77 -8.86
N PRO A 231 5.15 -10.77 -7.71
CA PRO A 231 5.12 -11.90 -6.78
C PRO A 231 4.14 -12.97 -7.25
N LYS A 232 4.45 -13.73 -8.30
CA LYS A 232 3.52 -14.73 -8.85
C LYS A 232 3.44 -15.98 -8.01
N THR A 233 4.52 -16.27 -7.31
CA THR A 233 4.61 -17.35 -6.33
C THR A 233 5.09 -16.80 -4.99
N GLY A 234 5.03 -17.64 -3.97
CA GLY A 234 5.34 -17.26 -2.59
C GLY A 234 4.09 -16.80 -1.84
N ASP A 235 4.30 -16.32 -0.64
CA ASP A 235 3.26 -15.91 0.30
C ASP A 235 2.60 -14.56 -0.06
N LEU A 236 3.24 -13.73 -0.89
CA LEU A 236 2.63 -12.50 -1.45
C LEU A 236 1.79 -12.76 -2.73
N ALA A 237 1.63 -14.01 -3.17
CA ALA A 237 1.01 -14.33 -4.46
C ALA A 237 -0.42 -13.83 -4.65
N LEU A 238 -1.17 -13.62 -3.56
CA LEU A 238 -2.53 -13.05 -3.62
C LEU A 238 -2.56 -11.61 -4.19
N ALA A 239 -1.46 -10.87 -4.11
CA ALA A 239 -1.35 -9.52 -4.67
C ALA A 239 -1.06 -9.51 -6.18
N ASN A 240 -0.63 -10.63 -6.77
CA ASN A 240 -0.18 -10.63 -8.16
C ASN A 240 -1.28 -10.42 -9.20
N PRO A 241 -2.48 -11.03 -9.12
CA PRO A 241 -3.51 -10.83 -10.15
C PRO A 241 -3.81 -9.35 -10.44
N PRO A 242 -4.07 -8.47 -9.45
CA PRO A 242 -4.26 -7.04 -9.72
C PRO A 242 -3.00 -6.33 -10.23
N LEU A 243 -1.82 -6.62 -9.66
CA LEU A 243 -0.54 -6.07 -10.12
C LEU A 243 -0.29 -6.37 -11.61
N ALA A 244 -0.45 -7.65 -11.99
CA ALA A 244 -0.25 -8.12 -13.35
C ALA A 244 -1.29 -7.53 -14.32
N ALA A 245 -2.56 -7.45 -13.90
CA ALA A 245 -3.61 -6.80 -14.70
C ALA A 245 -3.31 -5.32 -14.94
N GLY A 246 -2.86 -4.58 -13.92
CA GLY A 246 -2.46 -3.18 -14.02
C GLY A 246 -1.30 -2.95 -14.99
N ALA A 247 -0.22 -3.71 -14.83
CA ALA A 247 0.93 -3.65 -15.73
C ALA A 247 0.55 -4.00 -17.18
N ALA A 248 -0.20 -5.07 -17.38
CA ALA A 248 -0.64 -5.51 -18.71
C ALA A 248 -1.59 -4.50 -19.38
N LEU A 249 -2.49 -3.87 -18.62
CA LEU A 249 -3.36 -2.81 -19.13
C LEU A 249 -2.53 -1.62 -19.63
N ALA A 250 -1.56 -1.16 -18.83
CA ALA A 250 -0.68 -0.06 -19.22
C ALA A 250 0.13 -0.38 -20.49
N VAL A 251 0.70 -1.58 -20.60
CA VAL A 251 1.41 -2.04 -21.81
C VAL A 251 0.49 -1.97 -23.03
N ARG A 252 -0.74 -2.50 -22.91
CA ARG A 252 -1.73 -2.49 -24.00
C ARG A 252 -2.04 -1.08 -24.47
N GLU A 253 -2.27 -0.15 -23.55
CA GLU A 253 -2.69 1.21 -23.88
C GLU A 253 -1.55 2.08 -24.41
N VAL A 254 -0.34 1.94 -23.86
CA VAL A 254 0.86 2.58 -24.40
C VAL A 254 1.10 2.12 -25.84
N ASN A 255 0.99 0.81 -26.10
CA ASN A 255 1.16 0.27 -27.44
C ASN A 255 0.04 0.68 -28.40
N ALA A 256 -1.21 0.68 -27.94
CA ALA A 256 -2.36 1.19 -28.72
C ALA A 256 -2.23 2.69 -29.04
N ALA A 257 -1.53 3.46 -28.20
CA ALA A 257 -1.19 4.86 -28.44
C ALA A 257 0.00 5.07 -29.40
N GLY A 258 0.52 4.01 -30.02
CA GLY A 258 1.64 4.05 -30.97
C GLY A 258 3.02 3.78 -30.34
N GLY A 259 3.06 3.26 -29.12
CA GLY A 259 4.30 2.82 -28.46
C GLY A 259 5.22 3.97 -28.04
N VAL A 260 6.49 3.65 -27.82
CA VAL A 260 7.53 4.54 -27.31
C VAL A 260 8.61 4.72 -28.37
N LEU A 261 8.90 5.97 -28.74
CA LEU A 261 9.88 6.31 -29.78
C LEU A 261 9.55 5.68 -31.15
N GLY A 262 8.25 5.50 -31.41
CA GLY A 262 7.72 4.91 -32.66
C GLY A 262 7.66 3.38 -32.68
N GLU A 263 8.07 2.71 -31.60
CA GLU A 263 8.07 1.24 -31.52
C GLU A 263 7.15 0.74 -30.40
N PRO A 264 6.46 -0.40 -30.60
CA PRO A 264 5.77 -1.08 -29.51
C PRO A 264 6.73 -1.43 -28.38
N MET A 265 6.31 -1.15 -27.15
CA MET A 265 7.00 -1.59 -25.95
C MET A 265 6.87 -3.11 -25.80
N VAL A 266 7.94 -3.74 -25.33
CA VAL A 266 8.04 -5.17 -25.05
C VAL A 266 7.99 -5.40 -23.54
N TRP A 267 7.19 -6.36 -23.11
CA TRP A 267 7.14 -6.87 -21.75
C TRP A 267 7.78 -8.24 -21.68
N ILE A 268 8.77 -8.40 -20.81
CA ILE A 268 9.37 -9.71 -20.48
C ILE A 268 8.93 -10.06 -19.08
N ASP A 269 8.10 -11.09 -18.98
CA ASP A 269 7.44 -11.44 -17.74
C ASP A 269 8.40 -12.17 -16.77
N GLY A 270 8.27 -11.92 -15.46
CA GLY A 270 9.16 -12.54 -14.46
C GLY A 270 8.54 -12.58 -13.06
N ASP A 271 9.02 -13.54 -12.27
CA ASP A 271 8.55 -13.82 -10.91
C ASP A 271 9.61 -13.40 -9.89
N ASP A 272 9.20 -12.80 -8.78
CA ASP A 272 10.06 -12.56 -7.62
C ASP A 272 10.00 -13.72 -6.59
N GLY A 273 8.95 -14.54 -6.66
CA GLY A 273 8.71 -15.71 -5.82
C GLY A 273 8.57 -15.44 -4.33
N THR A 274 8.46 -14.17 -3.94
CA THR A 274 8.74 -13.69 -2.58
C THR A 274 10.02 -14.29 -1.98
N SER A 275 11.01 -14.56 -2.85
CA SER A 275 12.21 -15.32 -2.53
C SER A 275 13.44 -14.67 -3.15
N VAL A 276 14.50 -14.48 -2.35
CA VAL A 276 15.74 -13.84 -2.81
C VAL A 276 16.37 -14.64 -3.95
N ALA A 277 16.32 -15.98 -3.89
CA ALA A 277 16.90 -16.84 -4.90
C ALA A 277 16.17 -16.71 -6.25
N VAL A 278 14.83 -16.79 -6.23
CA VAL A 278 13.99 -16.65 -7.43
C VAL A 278 14.17 -15.25 -8.04
N ALA A 279 14.05 -14.20 -7.23
CA ALA A 279 14.15 -12.83 -7.71
C ALA A 279 15.53 -12.52 -8.32
N LYS A 280 16.64 -12.96 -7.70
CA LYS A 280 17.98 -12.78 -8.28
C LYS A 280 18.16 -13.53 -9.60
N ALA A 281 17.59 -14.74 -9.72
CA ALA A 281 17.62 -15.49 -10.98
C ALA A 281 16.84 -14.77 -12.09
N THR A 282 15.66 -14.24 -11.77
CA THR A 282 14.84 -13.42 -12.68
C THR A 282 15.56 -12.14 -13.10
N VAL A 283 16.15 -11.40 -12.17
CA VAL A 283 16.96 -10.20 -12.48
C VAL A 283 18.13 -10.53 -13.39
N ALA A 284 18.85 -11.63 -13.14
CA ALA A 284 19.93 -12.07 -14.01
C ALA A 284 19.44 -12.40 -15.44
N SER A 285 18.21 -12.93 -15.59
CA SER A 285 17.59 -13.14 -16.90
C SER A 285 17.28 -11.82 -17.59
N HIS A 286 16.60 -10.91 -16.90
CA HIS A 286 16.26 -9.58 -17.40
C HIS A 286 17.48 -8.80 -17.89
N ILE A 287 18.62 -8.91 -17.18
CA ILE A 287 19.88 -8.31 -17.60
C ILE A 287 20.37 -8.91 -18.93
N ARG A 288 20.35 -10.25 -19.09
CA ARG A 288 20.72 -10.92 -20.35
C ARG A 288 19.78 -10.54 -21.50
N GLU A 289 18.50 -10.39 -21.20
CA GLU A 289 17.45 -10.01 -22.13
C GLU A 289 17.41 -8.51 -22.42
N LYS A 290 18.34 -7.74 -21.84
CA LYS A 290 18.49 -6.29 -22.04
C LYS A 290 17.23 -5.50 -21.65
N VAL A 291 16.51 -5.96 -20.63
CA VAL A 291 15.47 -5.16 -19.97
C VAL A 291 16.08 -3.84 -19.52
N HIS A 292 15.34 -2.75 -19.69
CA HIS A 292 15.76 -1.39 -19.33
C HIS A 292 15.25 -0.98 -17.95
N VAL A 293 13.99 -1.31 -17.67
CA VAL A 293 13.29 -1.04 -16.41
C VAL A 293 12.63 -2.32 -15.94
N ILE A 294 12.88 -2.70 -14.69
CA ILE A 294 12.27 -3.84 -14.02
C ILE A 294 11.14 -3.31 -13.14
N ILE A 295 9.91 -3.71 -13.43
CA ILE A 295 8.71 -3.37 -12.66
C ILE A 295 8.54 -4.40 -11.54
N GLY A 296 8.82 -4.00 -10.30
CA GLY A 296 8.97 -4.86 -9.14
C GLY A 296 10.14 -4.42 -8.24
N ALA A 297 10.61 -5.22 -7.29
CA ALA A 297 9.98 -6.45 -6.82
C ALA A 297 8.70 -6.14 -6.02
N GLY A 298 7.87 -7.15 -5.79
CA GLY A 298 6.63 -7.02 -5.02
C GLY A 298 6.89 -6.69 -3.56
N ALA A 299 7.71 -7.52 -2.91
CA ALA A 299 8.03 -7.39 -1.48
C ALA A 299 9.23 -6.47 -1.22
N SER A 300 9.20 -5.75 -0.10
CA SER A 300 10.25 -4.81 0.31
C SER A 300 11.61 -5.47 0.52
N GLY A 301 11.66 -6.59 1.26
CA GLY A 301 12.90 -7.33 1.48
C GLY A 301 13.51 -7.88 0.19
N ILE A 302 12.67 -8.31 -0.75
CA ILE A 302 13.13 -8.79 -2.07
C ILE A 302 13.69 -7.64 -2.91
N SER A 303 13.01 -6.49 -2.90
CA SER A 303 13.49 -5.28 -3.57
C SER A 303 14.86 -4.84 -3.04
N ALA A 304 15.02 -4.80 -1.71
CA ALA A 304 16.31 -4.50 -1.07
C ALA A 304 17.40 -5.51 -1.47
N ALA A 305 17.07 -6.80 -1.57
CA ALA A 305 18.03 -7.85 -1.88
C ALA A 305 18.51 -7.84 -3.34
N VAL A 306 17.67 -7.44 -4.29
CA VAL A 306 18.02 -7.40 -5.73
C VAL A 306 18.51 -6.04 -6.21
N LEU A 307 18.18 -4.95 -5.50
CA LEU A 307 18.53 -3.59 -5.91
C LEU A 307 20.03 -3.42 -6.23
N PRO A 308 20.99 -3.94 -5.43
CA PRO A 308 22.41 -3.83 -5.76
C PRO A 308 22.78 -4.45 -7.13
N ASP A 309 22.18 -5.58 -7.50
CA ASP A 309 22.43 -6.28 -8.77
C ASP A 309 21.86 -5.47 -9.95
N VAL A 310 20.66 -4.90 -9.76
CA VAL A 310 19.98 -4.04 -10.74
C VAL A 310 20.78 -2.75 -11.00
N VAL A 311 21.22 -2.08 -9.93
CA VAL A 311 22.03 -0.86 -9.98
C VAL A 311 23.41 -1.13 -10.59
N ALA A 312 24.07 -2.23 -10.22
CA ALA A 312 25.35 -2.63 -10.80
C ALA A 312 25.26 -2.89 -12.31
N ALA A 313 24.12 -3.41 -12.79
CA ALA A 313 23.84 -3.59 -14.20
C ALA A 313 23.42 -2.29 -14.92
N GLY A 314 23.23 -1.19 -14.18
CA GLY A 314 22.74 0.09 -14.73
C GLY A 314 21.31 -0.04 -15.28
N ARG A 315 20.43 -0.75 -14.56
CA ARG A 315 19.00 -0.88 -14.86
C ARG A 315 18.18 -0.17 -13.79
N ILE A 316 16.93 0.14 -14.14
CA ILE A 316 16.00 0.76 -13.19
C ILE A 316 15.20 -0.33 -12.47
N LEU A 317 15.05 -0.22 -11.15
CA LEU A 317 14.06 -0.96 -10.38
C LEU A 317 12.91 -0.01 -10.04
N PHE A 318 11.70 -0.30 -10.50
CA PHE A 318 10.53 0.54 -10.26
C PHE A 318 9.40 -0.30 -9.65
N SER A 319 9.28 -0.29 -8.33
CA SER A 319 8.33 -1.16 -7.63
C SER A 319 6.94 -0.53 -7.52
N PRO A 320 5.88 -1.31 -7.80
CA PRO A 320 4.52 -0.87 -7.57
C PRO A 320 3.97 -1.15 -6.16
N SER A 321 4.68 -1.88 -5.30
CA SER A 321 4.08 -2.41 -4.06
C SER A 321 4.99 -2.46 -2.84
N ASN A 322 6.27 -2.10 -2.94
CA ASN A 322 7.14 -2.11 -1.75
C ASN A 322 6.98 -0.85 -0.89
N THR A 323 6.73 -1.04 0.40
CA THR A 323 6.36 0.07 1.30
C THR A 323 7.42 0.39 2.35
N ASP A 324 8.45 -0.46 2.52
CA ASP A 324 9.46 -0.23 3.57
C ASP A 324 10.08 1.17 3.43
N SER A 325 10.05 1.93 4.53
CA SER A 325 10.57 3.30 4.57
C SER A 325 12.11 3.35 4.53
N GLY A 326 12.79 2.24 4.80
CA GLY A 326 14.23 2.09 4.60
C GLY A 326 14.64 2.25 3.14
N LEU A 327 13.79 1.84 2.20
CA LEU A 327 14.06 1.93 0.75
C LEU A 327 14.16 3.37 0.24
N THR A 328 13.52 4.33 0.91
CA THR A 328 13.64 5.78 0.63
C THR A 328 15.11 6.26 0.69
N ARG A 329 15.98 5.56 1.44
CA ARG A 329 17.39 5.94 1.66
C ARG A 329 18.38 4.93 1.07
N ALA A 330 17.91 4.00 0.24
CA ALA A 330 18.78 3.02 -0.38
C ALA A 330 19.84 3.71 -1.28
N ASP A 331 21.06 3.18 -1.31
CA ASP A 331 22.05 3.58 -2.31
C ASP A 331 21.69 2.97 -3.66
N ASP A 332 20.88 3.71 -4.42
CA ASP A 332 20.29 3.27 -5.67
C ASP A 332 20.94 3.92 -6.90
N LYS A 333 21.88 4.86 -6.68
CA LYS A 333 22.47 5.71 -7.72
C LYS A 333 21.42 6.41 -8.62
N GLY A 334 20.24 6.71 -8.07
CA GLY A 334 19.11 7.31 -8.78
C GLY A 334 18.43 6.36 -9.77
N LEU A 335 18.49 5.05 -9.54
CA LEU A 335 17.90 4.01 -10.39
C LEU A 335 16.77 3.23 -9.70
N TYR A 336 16.35 3.64 -8.50
CA TYR A 336 15.20 3.06 -7.81
C TYR A 336 14.07 4.06 -7.70
N PHE A 337 12.85 3.57 -7.94
CA PHE A 337 11.62 4.34 -7.85
C PHE A 337 10.51 3.45 -7.31
N ARG A 338 9.45 4.06 -6.78
CA ARG A 338 8.22 3.33 -6.44
C ARG A 338 6.97 4.16 -6.64
N THR A 339 5.88 3.50 -7.00
CA THR A 339 4.53 4.10 -7.02
C THR A 339 3.75 3.77 -5.76
N ALA A 340 4.13 2.74 -5.01
CA ALA A 340 3.63 2.52 -3.66
C ALA A 340 4.18 3.60 -2.70
N PRO A 341 3.37 4.08 -1.74
CA PRO A 341 3.82 5.00 -0.72
C PRO A 341 4.61 4.30 0.40
N PRO A 342 5.56 5.00 1.07
CA PRO A 342 6.27 4.44 2.23
C PRO A 342 5.38 4.18 3.44
N ASP A 343 5.73 3.18 4.26
CA ASP A 343 5.08 2.81 5.52
C ASP A 343 5.03 3.96 6.53
N SER A 344 5.98 4.90 6.46
CA SER A 344 5.98 6.11 7.29
C SER A 344 4.74 6.98 7.08
N LEU A 345 4.05 6.83 5.94
CA LEU A 345 2.75 7.44 5.69
C LEU A 345 1.58 6.54 6.14
N GLN A 346 1.77 5.21 6.19
CA GLN A 346 0.74 4.22 6.54
C GLN A 346 0.54 4.03 8.04
N GLY A 347 1.62 3.97 8.82
CA GLY A 347 1.56 3.53 10.22
C GLY A 347 0.60 4.37 11.08
N ARG A 348 0.47 5.66 10.77
CA ARG A 348 -0.51 6.53 11.42
C ARG A 348 -1.96 6.15 11.09
N ALA A 349 -2.27 5.88 9.83
CA ALA A 349 -3.61 5.46 9.44
C ALA A 349 -3.99 4.15 10.14
N LEU A 350 -3.06 3.18 10.19
CA LEU A 350 -3.30 1.91 10.86
C LEU A 350 -3.48 2.07 12.38
N ALA A 351 -2.64 2.87 13.03
CA ALA A 351 -2.81 3.19 14.45
C ALA A 351 -4.14 3.90 14.73
N ASP A 352 -4.55 4.86 13.89
CA ASP A 352 -5.84 5.57 14.03
C ASP A 352 -7.03 4.59 13.93
N VAL A 353 -6.98 3.61 13.02
CA VAL A 353 -8.01 2.56 12.91
C VAL A 353 -8.12 1.73 14.19
N MET A 354 -6.98 1.33 14.75
CA MET A 354 -6.94 0.57 16.00
C MET A 354 -7.48 1.41 17.17
N LEU A 355 -7.00 2.65 17.33
CA LEU A 355 -7.36 3.53 18.45
C LEU A 355 -8.84 3.91 18.48
N ARG A 356 -9.50 4.02 17.32
CA ARG A 356 -10.95 4.27 17.23
C ARG A 356 -11.79 3.17 17.90
N ASP A 357 -11.28 1.95 17.97
CA ASP A 357 -11.95 0.83 18.63
C ASP A 357 -11.66 0.72 20.13
N GLY A 358 -10.73 1.55 20.62
CA GLY A 358 -10.32 1.68 22.01
C GLY A 358 -9.63 0.46 22.65
N PRO A 359 -8.80 -0.35 21.95
CA PRO A 359 -8.03 -1.38 22.60
C PRO A 359 -6.91 -0.78 23.43
N ASP A 360 -6.72 -1.36 24.59
CA ASP A 360 -5.88 -0.82 25.63
C ASP A 360 -4.64 -1.71 25.85
N ARG A 361 -4.74 -3.01 25.49
CA ARG A 361 -3.63 -3.98 25.44
C ARG A 361 -3.52 -4.55 24.03
N ILE A 362 -2.38 -4.34 23.38
CA ILE A 362 -2.19 -4.62 21.97
C ILE A 362 -1.02 -5.60 21.80
N VAL A 363 -1.21 -6.60 20.94
CA VAL A 363 -0.09 -7.37 20.39
C VAL A 363 0.07 -7.02 18.92
N VAL A 364 1.30 -6.73 18.49
CA VAL A 364 1.67 -6.60 17.09
C VAL A 364 2.55 -7.78 16.72
N VAL A 365 2.09 -8.63 15.80
CA VAL A 365 2.84 -9.77 15.26
C VAL A 365 3.29 -9.42 13.85
N ALA A 366 4.60 -9.47 13.60
CA ALA A 366 5.17 -9.11 12.31
C ALA A 366 6.02 -10.23 11.71
N ARG A 367 5.95 -10.40 10.39
CA ARG A 367 6.98 -11.17 9.67
C ARG A 367 8.35 -10.52 9.87
N LYS A 368 9.37 -11.33 10.08
CA LYS A 368 10.72 -10.87 10.40
C LYS A 368 11.51 -10.55 9.13
N ASP A 369 11.09 -9.47 8.49
CA ASP A 369 11.80 -8.86 7.38
C ASP A 369 11.63 -7.33 7.41
N SER A 370 12.22 -6.63 6.43
CA SER A 370 12.27 -5.18 6.44
C SER A 370 10.89 -4.52 6.37
N TYR A 371 9.91 -5.17 5.74
CA TYR A 371 8.51 -4.70 5.72
C TYR A 371 7.86 -4.90 7.09
N GLY A 372 7.88 -6.12 7.62
CA GLY A 372 7.17 -6.43 8.86
C GLY A 372 7.73 -5.68 10.07
N GLU A 373 9.05 -5.70 10.25
CA GLU A 373 9.72 -5.00 11.36
C GLU A 373 9.61 -3.48 11.21
N GLY A 374 9.76 -2.96 9.98
CA GLY A 374 9.65 -1.52 9.71
C GLY A 374 8.27 -0.95 10.02
N LEU A 375 7.21 -1.64 9.58
CA LEU A 375 5.84 -1.22 9.86
C LEU A 375 5.45 -1.47 11.32
N GLN A 376 5.91 -2.56 11.96
CA GLN A 376 5.72 -2.81 13.39
C GLN A 376 6.26 -1.65 14.25
N GLU A 377 7.48 -1.21 13.96
CA GLU A 377 8.12 -0.10 14.67
C GLU A 377 7.38 1.23 14.44
N THR A 378 6.91 1.47 13.21
CA THR A 378 6.12 2.66 12.86
C THR A 378 4.79 2.68 13.62
N VAL A 379 4.06 1.56 13.64
CA VAL A 379 2.79 1.45 14.38
C VAL A 379 3.01 1.58 15.88
N ARG A 380 4.05 0.95 16.45
CA ARG A 380 4.40 1.11 17.87
C ARG A 380 4.58 2.59 18.22
N ALA A 381 5.38 3.31 17.43
CA ALA A 381 5.65 4.73 17.68
C ALA A 381 4.37 5.59 17.61
N GLU A 382 3.45 5.30 16.70
CA GLU A 382 2.17 6.01 16.60
C GLU A 382 1.22 5.70 17.76
N LEU A 383 1.16 4.44 18.22
CA LEU A 383 0.38 4.05 19.40
C LEU A 383 0.92 4.72 20.68
N GLU A 384 2.24 4.75 20.85
CA GLU A 384 2.91 5.44 21.96
C GLU A 384 2.64 6.96 21.93
N ARG A 385 2.71 7.56 20.74
CA ARG A 385 2.40 8.98 20.52
C ARG A 385 0.94 9.31 20.85
N ALA A 386 0.03 8.36 20.66
CA ALA A 386 -1.38 8.47 21.04
C ALA A 386 -1.65 8.19 22.53
N GLY A 387 -0.62 7.83 23.31
CA GLY A 387 -0.71 7.66 24.76
C GLY A 387 -0.86 6.21 25.25
N ILE A 388 -0.76 5.20 24.35
CA ILE A 388 -0.68 3.80 24.79
C ILE A 388 0.72 3.56 25.36
N GLY A 389 0.79 3.16 26.63
CA GLY A 389 2.07 2.84 27.29
C GLY A 389 2.80 1.69 26.59
N ALA A 390 4.14 1.79 26.48
CA ALA A 390 4.97 0.77 25.84
C ALA A 390 4.84 -0.63 26.49
N ASP A 391 4.52 -0.70 27.79
CA ASP A 391 4.23 -1.94 28.52
C ASP A 391 2.92 -2.62 28.10
N ARG A 392 2.05 -1.88 27.40
CA ARG A 392 0.74 -2.31 26.88
C ARG A 392 0.79 -2.71 25.41
N VAL A 393 1.94 -2.54 24.75
CA VAL A 393 2.17 -2.96 23.37
C VAL A 393 3.22 -4.07 23.36
N LYS A 394 2.80 -5.29 23.05
CA LYS A 394 3.71 -6.43 22.92
C LYS A 394 4.06 -6.65 21.45
N LEU A 395 5.35 -6.59 21.13
CA LEU A 395 5.86 -6.88 19.79
C LEU A 395 6.31 -8.33 19.72
N LEU A 396 5.86 -9.03 18.68
CA LEU A 396 6.27 -10.40 18.37
C LEU A 396 6.68 -10.47 16.90
N THR A 397 7.59 -11.38 16.59
CA THR A 397 8.03 -11.62 15.22
C THR A 397 8.04 -13.12 14.89
N TYR A 398 7.92 -13.46 13.61
CA TYR A 398 8.11 -14.83 13.11
C TYR A 398 8.96 -14.85 11.85
N GLU A 399 9.69 -15.94 11.62
CA GLU A 399 10.43 -16.14 10.37
C GLU A 399 9.43 -16.46 9.24
N PRO A 400 9.38 -15.66 8.15
CA PRO A 400 8.51 -15.96 7.02
C PRO A 400 9.02 -17.19 6.24
N PRO A 401 8.16 -17.82 5.42
CA PRO A 401 8.58 -18.85 4.46
C PRO A 401 9.72 -18.36 3.56
N GLU A 402 10.72 -19.22 3.28
CA GLU A 402 11.84 -18.87 2.40
C GLU A 402 11.41 -18.74 0.92
N ASP A 403 10.45 -19.56 0.52
CA ASP A 403 9.87 -19.61 -0.81
C ASP A 403 8.49 -20.30 -0.78
N ALA A 404 7.89 -20.48 -1.95
CA ALA A 404 6.60 -21.13 -2.12
C ALA A 404 6.58 -22.64 -1.79
N GLN A 405 7.74 -23.28 -1.63
CA GLN A 405 7.89 -24.70 -1.33
C GLN A 405 8.19 -24.96 0.15
N ALA A 406 8.52 -23.91 0.91
CA ALA A 406 8.78 -23.99 2.35
C ALA A 406 7.56 -24.56 3.12
N ALA A 407 7.87 -25.24 4.24
CA ALA A 407 6.83 -25.73 5.12
C ALA A 407 6.04 -24.56 5.74
N PRO A 408 4.72 -24.72 6.01
CA PRO A 408 3.95 -23.71 6.71
C PRO A 408 4.58 -23.35 8.06
N VAL A 409 4.54 -22.06 8.42
CA VAL A 409 5.02 -21.55 9.70
C VAL A 409 4.16 -22.13 10.85
N ASP A 410 4.81 -22.67 11.88
CA ASP A 410 4.12 -23.13 13.10
C ASP A 410 3.90 -21.96 14.06
N PHE A 411 2.66 -21.47 14.10
CA PHE A 411 2.23 -20.37 14.98
C PHE A 411 1.76 -20.81 16.37
N THR A 412 1.80 -22.11 16.70
CA THR A 412 1.25 -22.64 17.97
C THR A 412 1.87 -21.98 19.20
N GLY A 413 3.19 -21.76 19.18
CA GLY A 413 3.91 -21.08 20.25
C GLY A 413 3.48 -19.63 20.43
N LEU A 414 3.45 -18.87 19.33
CA LEU A 414 3.01 -17.48 19.30
C LEU A 414 1.56 -17.34 19.77
N ALA A 415 0.65 -18.20 19.31
CA ALA A 415 -0.75 -18.15 19.74
C ALA A 415 -0.93 -18.39 21.24
N ARG A 416 -0.17 -19.32 21.85
CA ARG A 416 -0.16 -19.53 23.31
C ARG A 416 0.36 -18.31 24.05
N GLU A 417 1.42 -17.69 23.53
CA GLU A 417 2.00 -16.48 24.11
C GLU A 417 1.06 -15.28 24.03
N ILE A 418 0.36 -15.12 22.90
CA ILE A 418 -0.68 -14.10 22.70
C ILE A 418 -1.84 -14.32 23.67
N LYS A 419 -2.33 -15.56 23.78
CA LYS A 419 -3.39 -15.90 24.74
C LYS A 419 -2.97 -15.61 26.18
N ALA A 420 -1.75 -15.96 26.57
CA ALA A 420 -1.23 -15.72 27.91
C ALA A 420 -1.07 -14.22 28.21
N TYR A 421 -0.77 -13.41 27.20
CA TYR A 421 -0.74 -11.96 27.33
C TYR A 421 -2.14 -11.35 27.51
N GLY A 422 -3.18 -11.97 26.98
CA GLY A 422 -4.56 -11.45 27.06
C GLY A 422 -4.72 -10.05 26.46
N PRO A 423 -4.43 -9.86 25.16
CA PRO A 423 -4.66 -8.59 24.49
C PRO A 423 -6.15 -8.35 24.21
N GLU A 424 -6.48 -7.09 23.92
CA GLU A 424 -7.78 -6.68 23.37
C GLU A 424 -7.73 -6.51 21.84
N ALA A 425 -6.52 -6.41 21.28
CA ALA A 425 -6.27 -6.32 19.85
C ALA A 425 -5.00 -7.09 19.46
N VAL A 426 -5.07 -7.76 18.32
CA VAL A 426 -3.91 -8.37 17.64
C VAL A 426 -3.81 -7.79 16.24
N LEU A 427 -2.71 -7.08 15.96
CA LEU A 427 -2.34 -6.67 14.62
C LEU A 427 -1.41 -7.72 14.00
N VAL A 428 -1.73 -8.18 12.79
CA VAL A 428 -0.91 -9.13 12.03
C VAL A 428 -0.34 -8.44 10.79
N ILE A 429 0.96 -8.22 10.78
CA ILE A 429 1.73 -7.68 9.65
C ILE A 429 2.39 -8.86 8.94
N GLY A 430 1.83 -9.28 7.82
CA GLY A 430 2.23 -10.47 7.08
C GLY A 430 1.47 -10.60 5.77
N PHE A 431 1.75 -11.67 5.01
CA PHE A 431 1.04 -11.97 3.76
C PHE A 431 0.06 -13.13 3.97
N ALA A 432 -0.09 -14.05 3.00
CA ALA A 432 -1.01 -15.18 3.08
C ALA A 432 -0.79 -16.08 4.31
N GLU A 433 0.46 -16.24 4.75
CA GLU A 433 0.86 -17.00 5.93
C GLU A 433 0.19 -16.51 7.24
N SER A 434 -0.31 -15.26 7.25
CA SER A 434 -1.10 -14.69 8.34
C SER A 434 -2.33 -15.54 8.69
N ALA A 435 -2.90 -16.28 7.72
CA ALA A 435 -4.01 -17.20 7.96
C ALA A 435 -3.64 -18.33 8.95
N GLY A 436 -2.39 -18.77 8.94
CA GLY A 436 -1.86 -19.75 9.90
C GLY A 436 -1.87 -19.22 11.32
N LEU A 437 -1.51 -17.95 11.53
CA LEU A 437 -1.57 -17.31 12.84
C LEU A 437 -3.02 -17.17 13.34
N ILE A 438 -3.93 -16.70 12.48
CA ILE A 438 -5.35 -16.55 12.84
C ILE A 438 -5.97 -17.91 13.21
N THR A 439 -5.66 -18.96 12.45
CA THR A 439 -6.08 -20.33 12.78
C THR A 439 -5.51 -20.78 14.12
N ALA A 440 -4.22 -20.56 14.37
CA ALA A 440 -3.58 -20.93 15.63
C ALA A 440 -4.15 -20.17 16.84
N LEU A 441 -4.57 -18.90 16.67
CA LEU A 441 -5.25 -18.12 17.72
C LEU A 441 -6.59 -18.75 18.11
N ASP A 442 -7.40 -19.11 17.11
CA ASP A 442 -8.68 -19.81 17.30
C ASP A 442 -8.47 -21.17 18.00
N GLU A 443 -7.50 -21.98 17.54
CA GLU A 443 -7.18 -23.28 18.14
C GLU A 443 -6.61 -23.17 19.56
N ALA A 444 -5.88 -22.09 19.85
CA ALA A 444 -5.44 -21.78 21.20
C ALA A 444 -6.62 -21.37 22.11
N GLY A 445 -7.81 -21.07 21.56
CA GLY A 445 -8.98 -20.59 22.29
C GLY A 445 -8.87 -19.12 22.66
N VAL A 446 -8.30 -18.30 21.79
CA VAL A 446 -8.38 -16.83 21.87
C VAL A 446 -9.79 -16.42 21.41
N PRO A 447 -10.56 -15.65 22.21
CA PRO A 447 -11.93 -15.29 21.85
C PRO A 447 -11.92 -14.17 20.79
N ILE A 448 -11.77 -14.53 19.52
CA ILE A 448 -11.77 -13.55 18.41
C ILE A 448 -13.16 -12.88 18.31
N ARG A 449 -13.16 -11.56 18.11
CA ARG A 449 -14.37 -10.78 17.86
C ARG A 449 -14.74 -10.86 16.39
N HIS A 450 -15.99 -11.23 16.10
CA HIS A 450 -16.58 -11.27 14.76
C HIS A 450 -17.51 -10.09 14.49
#